data_AF-A0A6L3SZH4-F1
#
_entry.id   AF-A0A6L3SZH4-F1
#
_cell.length_a   1.000
_cell.length_b   1.000
_cell.length_c   1.000
_cell.angle_alpha   90.00
_cell.angle_beta   90.00
_cell.angle_gamma   90.00
#
_symmetry.space_group_name_H-M   'P 1'
#
loop_
_entity.id
_entity.type
_entity.pdbx_description
1 polymer ?
#
loop_
_entity_poly.entity_id
_entity_poly.type
_entity_poly.pdbx_seq_one_letter_code
_entity_poly.pdbx_strand_id
1 'polypeptide(L)'
;MADAGNALPFVATAPQAERLHMLHRIADALDLQIADLYGHALRRGEAPPTEAECATAMAAFLRISDPNARRRCLALMQALASP
;
A
#
# COMPACT_ATOMS: atom_id res chain seq x y z
N MET A 1 -40.19 15.10 8.34
CA MET A 1 -38.84 15.63 8.60
C MET A 1 -37.87 14.49 8.33
N ALA A 2 -36.87 14.75 7.49
CA ALA A 2 -36.08 13.76 6.78
C ALA A 2 -34.88 13.26 7.61
N ASP A 3 -34.52 11.99 7.44
CA ASP A 3 -33.13 11.55 7.55
C ASP A 3 -32.91 10.41 6.55
N ALA A 4 -32.52 10.80 5.34
CA ALA A 4 -32.02 9.88 4.34
C ALA A 4 -30.52 9.73 4.58
N GLY A 5 -30.14 8.62 5.21
CA GLY A 5 -28.76 8.14 5.29
C GLY A 5 -28.24 7.80 3.89
N ASN A 6 -27.89 8.82 3.13
CA ASN A 6 -27.24 8.70 1.84
C ASN A 6 -25.74 8.55 2.10
N ALA A 7 -25.31 7.33 2.42
CA ALA A 7 -23.91 6.95 2.34
C ALA A 7 -23.48 7.10 0.89
N LEU A 8 -22.84 8.23 0.57
CA LEU A 8 -22.26 8.46 -0.75
C LEU A 8 -21.30 7.30 -1.05
N PRO A 9 -21.37 6.71 -2.26
CA PRO A 9 -20.38 5.75 -2.67
C PRO A 9 -19.02 6.45 -2.59
N PHE A 10 -18.04 5.78 -1.98
CA PHE A 10 -16.65 6.22 -1.96
C PHE A 10 -16.14 6.20 -3.40
N VAL A 11 -16.47 7.24 -4.17
CA VAL A 11 -15.91 7.48 -5.49
C VAL A 11 -14.53 8.02 -5.21
N ALA A 12 -13.55 7.11 -5.17
CA ALA A 12 -12.15 7.46 -5.11
C ALA A 12 -11.89 8.48 -6.22
N THR A 13 -11.35 9.64 -5.85
CA THR A 13 -10.88 10.63 -6.83
C THR A 13 -9.86 9.97 -7.76
N ALA A 14 -9.72 10.41 -9.01
CA ALA A 14 -8.75 9.84 -9.97
C ALA A 14 -7.35 9.53 -9.37
N PRO A 15 -6.70 10.45 -8.61
CA PRO A 15 -5.41 10.15 -7.97
C PRO A 15 -5.50 9.08 -6.85
N GLN A 16 -6.65 8.95 -6.20
CA GLN A 16 -6.89 7.93 -5.20
C GLN A 16 -7.08 6.56 -5.86
N ALA A 17 -7.82 6.47 -6.97
CA ALA A 17 -8.02 5.22 -7.71
C ALA A 17 -6.69 4.67 -8.26
N GLU A 18 -5.81 5.52 -8.79
CA GLU A 18 -4.46 5.12 -9.23
C GLU A 18 -3.61 4.61 -8.07
N ARG A 19 -3.69 5.28 -6.91
CA ARG A 19 -3.01 4.84 -5.69
C ARG A 19 -3.53 3.47 -5.23
N LEU A 20 -4.83 3.24 -5.27
CA LEU A 20 -5.41 1.94 -4.91
C LEU A 20 -4.96 0.83 -5.87
N HIS A 21 -4.89 1.14 -7.16
CA HIS A 21 -4.40 0.20 -8.16
C HIS A 21 -2.92 -0.16 -7.92
N MET A 22 -2.08 0.82 -7.55
CA MET A 22 -0.68 0.55 -7.18
C MET A 22 -0.56 -0.28 -5.89
N LEU A 23 -1.37 -0.01 -4.87
CA LEU A 23 -1.39 -0.79 -3.63
C LEU A 23 -1.79 -2.25 -3.87
N HIS A 24 -2.79 -2.50 -4.72
CA HIS A 24 -3.15 -3.86 -5.15
C HIS A 24 -1.96 -4.60 -5.76
N ARG A 25 -1.25 -3.96 -6.69
CA ARG A 25 -0.11 -4.59 -7.36
C ARG A 25 1.05 -4.90 -6.41
N ILE A 26 1.22 -4.11 -5.35
CA ILE A 26 2.24 -4.35 -4.33
C ILE A 26 1.81 -5.49 -3.41
N ALA A 27 0.55 -5.52 -2.99
CA ALA A 27 -0.01 -6.62 -2.20
C ALA A 27 0.17 -7.96 -2.92
N ASP A 28 -0.20 -8.01 -4.20
CA ASP A 28 -0.05 -9.21 -5.04
C ASP A 28 1.42 -9.64 -5.19
N ALA A 29 2.34 -8.67 -5.36
CA ALA A 29 3.76 -8.97 -5.53
C ALA A 29 4.44 -9.46 -4.24
N LEU A 30 3.92 -9.05 -3.08
CA LEU A 30 4.45 -9.41 -1.76
C LEU A 30 3.72 -10.59 -1.11
N ASP A 31 2.68 -11.13 -1.75
CA ASP A 31 1.77 -12.13 -1.19
C ASP A 31 1.19 -11.67 0.17
N LEU A 32 0.78 -10.39 0.22
CA LEU A 32 0.20 -9.74 1.39
C LEU A 32 -1.28 -9.44 1.18
N GLN A 33 -2.05 -9.36 2.27
CA GLN A 33 -3.42 -8.89 2.19
C GLN A 33 -3.41 -7.37 2.00
N ILE A 34 -4.20 -6.87 1.06
CA ILE A 34 -4.23 -5.42 0.78
C ILE A 34 -4.66 -4.59 2.00
N ALA A 35 -5.46 -5.17 2.90
CA ALA A 35 -5.87 -4.54 4.15
C ALA A 35 -4.68 -4.11 5.03
N ASP A 36 -3.57 -4.86 4.99
CA ASP A 36 -2.34 -4.54 5.73
C ASP A 36 -1.72 -3.24 5.21
N LEU A 37 -1.79 -2.99 3.90
CA LEU A 37 -1.25 -1.79 3.27
C LEU A 37 -2.16 -0.56 3.46
N TYR A 38 -3.49 -0.75 3.46
CA TYR A 38 -4.44 0.35 3.72
C TYR A 38 -4.31 0.91 5.13
N GLY A 39 -4.12 0.04 6.13
CA GLY A 39 -3.92 0.45 7.52
C GLY A 39 -2.73 1.40 7.68
N HIS A 40 -1.62 1.12 6.98
CA HIS A 40 -0.44 1.98 6.99
C HIS A 40 -0.59 3.24 6.11
N ALA A 41 -1.27 3.16 4.97
CA ALA A 41 -1.47 4.30 4.08
C ALA A 41 -2.39 5.39 4.66
N LEU A 42 -3.34 5.02 5.53
CA LEU A 42 -4.20 5.94 6.28
C LEU A 42 -3.50 6.57 7.50
N ARG A 43 -2.43 5.95 8.01
CA ARG A 43 -1.59 6.45 9.12
C ARG A 43 -0.50 7.42 8.66
N ARG A 44 -0.74 8.18 7.59
CA ARG A 44 0.17 9.23 7.11
C ARG A 44 0.19 10.37 8.16
N GLY A 45 0.95 10.19 9.23
CA GLY A 45 1.00 11.07 10.40
C GLY A 45 1.28 10.37 11.73
N GLU A 46 1.19 9.04 11.81
CA GLU A 46 1.55 8.28 13.02
C GLU A 46 2.99 7.80 12.97
N ALA A 47 3.52 7.52 14.18
CA ALA A 47 4.91 7.27 14.52
C ALA A 47 5.75 6.52 13.46
N PRO A 48 7.07 6.80 13.38
CA PRO A 48 7.96 6.08 12.47
C PRO A 48 7.80 4.56 12.66
N PRO A 49 7.93 3.78 11.57
CA PRO A 49 7.78 2.34 11.63
C PRO A 49 8.72 1.75 12.70
N THR A 50 8.19 0.79 13.44
CA THR A 50 8.96 0.05 14.45
C THR A 50 10.03 -0.82 13.79
N GLU A 51 11.05 -1.19 14.56
CA GLU A 51 12.11 -2.09 14.09
C GLU A 51 11.54 -3.44 13.57
N ALA A 52 10.51 -3.96 14.24
CA ALA A 52 9.84 -5.20 13.84
C ALA A 52 9.11 -5.09 12.48
N GLU A 53 8.46 -3.95 12.22
CA GLU A 53 7.82 -3.68 10.93
C GLU A 53 8.85 -3.57 9.81
N CYS A 54 9.96 -2.84 10.05
CA CYS A 54 11.08 -2.76 9.12
C CYS A 54 11.70 -4.13 8.83
N ALA A 55 11.96 -4.94 9.86
CA ALA A 55 12.50 -6.29 9.71
C ALA A 55 11.58 -7.20 8.90
N THR A 56 10.26 -7.09 9.11
CA THR A 56 9.25 -7.85 8.36
C THR A 56 9.24 -7.48 6.88
N ALA A 57 9.25 -6.18 6.56
CA ALA A 57 9.31 -5.68 5.19
C ALA A 57 10.62 -6.13 4.49
N MET A 58 11.75 -6.06 5.18
CA MET A 58 13.03 -6.54 4.65
C MET A 58 13.02 -8.06 4.42
N ALA A 59 12.48 -8.85 5.35
CA ALA A 59 12.38 -10.30 5.20
C ALA A 59 11.51 -10.67 3.99
N ALA A 60 10.37 -9.98 3.79
CA ALA A 60 9.51 -10.18 2.63
C ALA A 60 10.25 -9.87 1.32
N PHE A 61 10.96 -8.75 1.26
CA PHE A 61 11.75 -8.37 0.09
C PHE A 61 12.85 -9.39 -0.25
N LEU A 62 13.52 -9.95 0.77
CA LEU A 62 14.58 -10.93 0.59
C LEU A 62 14.08 -12.30 0.10
N ARG A 63 12.80 -12.66 0.34
CA ARG A 63 12.19 -13.90 -0.19
C ARG A 63 12.03 -13.88 -1.72
N ILE A 64 12.02 -12.70 -2.34
CA ILE A 64 11.92 -12.57 -3.79
C ILE A 64 13.21 -13.12 -4.42
N SER A 65 13.15 -14.35 -4.94
CA SER A 65 14.31 -15.05 -5.49
C SER A 65 14.67 -14.57 -6.90
N ASP A 66 13.70 -14.03 -7.66
CA ASP A 66 13.94 -13.48 -8.99
C ASP A 66 14.54 -12.06 -8.91
N PRO A 67 15.74 -11.82 -9.46
CA PRO A 67 16.37 -10.50 -9.46
C PRO A 67 15.60 -9.46 -10.30
N ASN A 68 14.79 -9.87 -11.28
CA ASN A 68 13.95 -8.95 -12.05
C ASN A 68 12.73 -8.52 -11.24
N ALA A 69 12.02 -9.47 -10.63
CA ALA A 69 10.94 -9.19 -9.69
C ALA A 69 11.38 -8.27 -8.54
N ARG A 70 12.57 -8.53 -7.98
CA ARG A 70 13.15 -7.69 -6.91
C ARG A 70 13.40 -6.26 -7.37
N ARG A 71 13.97 -6.06 -8.55
CA ARG A 71 14.18 -4.73 -9.15
C ARG A 71 12.86 -4.00 -9.41
N ARG A 72 11.85 -4.72 -9.90
CA ARG A 72 10.51 -4.15 -10.15
C ARG A 72 9.82 -3.71 -8.86
N CYS A 73 9.90 -4.53 -7.81
CA CYS A 73 9.39 -4.18 -6.49
C CYS A 73 10.01 -2.88 -5.97
N LEU A 74 11.34 -2.76 -6.09
CA LEU A 74 12.06 -1.56 -5.66
C LEU A 74 11.66 -0.30 -6.46
N ALA A 75 11.49 -0.42 -7.78
CA ALA A 75 11.02 0.69 -8.61
C ALA A 75 9.60 1.16 -8.24
N LEU A 76 8.69 0.23 -7.90
CA LEU A 76 7.34 0.56 -7.45
C LEU A 76 7.35 1.29 -6.10
N MET A 77 8.18 0.84 -5.15
CA MET A 77 8.34 1.51 -3.86
C MET A 77 8.88 2.94 -4.01
N GLN A 78 9.86 3.15 -4.90
CA GLN A 78 10.43 4.47 -5.18
C GLN A 78 9.40 5.42 -5.81
N ALA A 79 8.58 4.94 -6.75
CA ALA A 79 7.54 5.75 -7.38
C ALA A 79 6.50 6.26 -6.37
N LEU A 80 6.19 5.47 -5.34
CA LEU A 80 5.27 5.85 -4.25
C LEU A 80 5.90 6.77 -3.20
N ALA A 81 7.22 6.74 -3.06
CA ALA A 81 7.96 7.59 -2.13
C ALA A 81 8.25 9.00 -2.70
N SER A 82 8.10 9.18 -4.02
CA SER A 82 8.20 10.50 -4.65
C SER A 82 7.01 11.39 -4.23
N PRO A 83 7.26 12.66 -3.84
CA PRO A 83 6.21 13.60 -3.41
C PRO A 83 5.18 13.90 -4.51
#